data_AF-A0A7C4V4A3-F1
#
_entry.id   AF-A0A7C4V4A3-F1
#
_cell.length_a   1.000
_cell.length_b   1.000
_cell.length_c   1.000
_cell.angle_alpha   90.00
_cell.angle_beta   90.00
_cell.angle_gamma   90.00
#
_symmetry.space_group_name_H-M   'P 1'
#
loop_
_entity.id
_entity.type
_entity.pdbx_description
1 polymer ?
#
loop_
_entity_poly.entity_id
_entity_poly.type
_entity_poly.pdbx_seq_one_letter_code
_entity_poly.pdbx_strand_id
1 'polypeptide(L)'
;IPLVAKKYAEKNDVDAVVALGCVIRGATYHFEIVATQSASGLMKAGLDTGKPIVNGIITTDTIEQATERAGTKAGNKGADAVMAAVELAASP
;
A
#
# COMPACT_ATOMS: atom_id res chain seq x y z
N ILE A 1 -5.84 4.69 6.06
CA ILE A 1 -4.65 3.82 5.98
C ILE A 1 -3.36 4.54 6.37
N PRO A 2 -2.98 5.70 5.79
CA PRO A 2 -1.68 6.35 6.07
C PRO A 2 -1.38 6.63 7.54
N LEU A 3 -2.34 7.18 8.29
CA LEU A 3 -2.17 7.51 9.71
C LEU A 3 -1.82 6.27 10.55
N VAL A 4 -2.48 5.14 10.29
CA VAL A 4 -2.24 3.90 11.03
C VAL A 4 -0.89 3.32 10.62
N ALA A 5 -0.56 3.32 9.32
CA ALA A 5 0.74 2.86 8.85
C ALA A 5 1.89 3.63 9.52
N LYS A 6 1.79 4.96 9.61
CA LYS A 6 2.76 5.80 10.33
C LYS A 6 2.90 5.38 11.79
N LYS A 7 1.79 5.21 12.51
CA LYS A 7 1.81 4.81 13.93
C LYS A 7 2.48 3.45 14.16
N TYR A 8 2.38 2.53 13.20
CA TYR A 8 3.10 1.25 13.29
C TYR A 8 4.58 1.41 12.96
N ALA A 9 4.92 2.20 11.94
CA ALA A 9 6.32 2.47 11.58
C ALA A 9 7.09 3.22 12.68
N GLU A 10 6.43 4.05 13.49
CA GLU A 10 7.04 4.72 14.65
C GLU A 10 7.39 3.78 15.81
N LYS A 11 6.90 2.54 15.82
CA LYS A 11 7.23 1.59 16.88
C LYS A 11 8.62 1.01 16.69
N ASN A 12 9.34 0.78 17.78
CA ASN A 12 10.72 0.25 17.74
C ASN A 12 10.79 -1.23 17.32
N ASP A 13 9.72 -2.00 17.50
CA ASP A 13 9.61 -3.42 17.19
C ASP A 13 9.03 -3.72 15.78
N VAL A 14 9.02 -2.72 14.91
CA VAL A 14 8.52 -2.82 13.53
C VAL A 14 9.61 -2.39 12.56
N ASP A 15 10.08 -3.31 11.71
CA ASP A 15 11.13 -3.02 10.73
C ASP A 15 10.58 -2.40 9.44
N ALA A 16 9.37 -2.82 9.02
CA ALA A 16 8.66 -2.28 7.87
C ALA A 16 7.14 -2.43 8.03
N VAL A 17 6.37 -1.63 7.29
CA VAL A 17 4.91 -1.70 7.24
C VAL A 17 4.44 -1.94 5.81
N VAL A 18 3.44 -2.81 5.63
CA VAL A 18 2.78 -3.01 4.34
C VAL A 18 1.34 -2.53 4.44
N ALA A 19 0.99 -1.56 3.59
CA ALA A 19 -0.37 -1.06 3.48
C ALA A 19 -1.10 -1.81 2.37
N LEU A 20 -2.07 -2.65 2.74
CA LEU A 20 -2.90 -3.40 1.79
C LEU A 20 -4.30 -2.81 1.70
N GLY A 21 -4.86 -2.82 0.49
CA GLY A 21 -6.21 -2.33 0.23
C GLY A 21 -6.57 -2.39 -1.25
N CYS A 22 -7.81 -2.02 -1.57
CA CYS A 22 -8.30 -1.95 -2.92
C CYS A 22 -9.23 -0.73 -3.05
N VAL A 23 -8.95 0.13 -4.04
CA VAL A 23 -9.80 1.26 -4.39
C VAL A 23 -10.29 1.01 -5.82
N ILE A 24 -11.60 0.81 -5.98
CA ILE A 24 -12.23 0.55 -7.26
C ILE A 24 -12.97 1.82 -7.70
N ARG A 25 -12.80 2.22 -8.97
CA ARG A 25 -13.44 3.42 -9.52
C ARG A 25 -14.96 3.35 -9.42
N GLY A 26 -15.54 4.42 -8.88
CA GLY A 26 -16.98 4.66 -8.87
C GLY A 26 -17.38 5.75 -9.86
N ALA A 27 -18.58 6.32 -9.68
CA ALA A 27 -19.13 7.32 -10.60
C ALA A 27 -18.56 8.75 -10.43
N THR A 28 -17.77 9.00 -9.38
CA THR A 28 -17.34 10.36 -9.02
C THR A 28 -15.81 10.45 -8.87
N TYR A 29 -15.32 11.69 -8.78
CA TYR A 29 -13.90 12.01 -8.54
C TYR A 29 -13.36 11.48 -7.19
N HIS A 30 -14.21 10.89 -6.34
CA HIS A 30 -13.81 10.29 -5.06
C HIS A 30 -12.66 9.27 -5.23
N PHE A 31 -12.68 8.48 -6.32
CA PHE A 31 -11.61 7.54 -6.64
C PHE A 31 -10.24 8.24 -6.70
N GLU A 32 -10.12 9.33 -7.45
CA GLU A 32 -8.84 10.03 -7.66
C GLU A 32 -8.31 10.61 -6.34
N ILE A 33 -9.21 11.19 -5.53
CA ILE A 33 -8.86 11.73 -4.22
C ILE A 33 -8.36 10.61 -3.30
N VAL A 34 -9.11 9.53 -3.15
CA VAL A 34 -8.77 8.46 -2.20
C VAL A 34 -7.50 7.73 -2.64
N ALA A 35 -7.40 7.34 -3.91
CA ALA A 35 -6.24 6.63 -4.45
C ALA A 35 -4.96 7.46 -4.30
N THR A 36 -4.98 8.71 -4.77
CA THR A 36 -3.81 9.59 -4.78
C THR A 36 -3.39 10.01 -3.38
N GLN A 37 -4.34 10.43 -2.54
CA GLN A 37 -4.03 10.89 -1.18
C GLN A 37 -3.61 9.74 -0.27
N SER A 38 -4.11 8.52 -0.50
CA SER A 38 -3.62 7.33 0.21
C SER A 38 -2.17 7.01 -0.15
N ALA A 39 -1.83 6.99 -1.45
CA ALA A 39 -0.46 6.73 -1.89
C ALA A 39 0.53 7.81 -1.41
N SER A 40 0.16 9.09 -1.59
CA SER A 40 0.97 10.23 -1.13
C SER A 40 1.17 10.22 0.40
N GLY A 41 0.11 9.93 1.15
CA GLY A 41 0.17 9.83 2.61
C GLY A 41 1.09 8.70 3.09
N LEU A 42 1.07 7.54 2.43
CA LEU A 42 1.97 6.43 2.74
C LEU A 42 3.43 6.77 2.46
N MET A 43 3.71 7.38 1.30
CA MET A 43 5.04 7.85 0.94
C MET A 43 5.58 8.84 1.99
N LYS A 44 4.77 9.85 2.33
CA LYS A 44 5.15 10.82 3.37
C LYS A 44 5.39 10.16 4.72
N ALA A 45 4.53 9.24 5.13
CA ALA A 45 4.71 8.52 6.39
C ALA A 45 6.01 7.70 6.42
N GLY A 46 6.41 7.08 5.31
CA GLY A 46 7.70 6.37 5.21
C GLY A 46 8.89 7.33 5.35
N LEU A 47 8.85 8.47 4.63
CA LEU A 47 9.88 9.50 4.74
C LEU A 47 9.98 10.11 6.15
N ASP A 48 8.85 10.40 6.78
CA ASP A 48 8.78 11.01 8.12
C ASP A 48 9.28 10.05 9.22
N THR A 49 9.08 8.74 9.06
CA THR A 49 9.46 7.73 10.06
C THR A 49 10.84 7.12 9.81
N GLY A 50 11.40 7.31 8.61
CA GLY A 50 12.64 6.67 8.20
C GLY A 50 12.55 5.15 8.05
N LYS A 51 11.33 4.59 8.05
CA LYS A 51 11.10 3.14 7.89
C LYS A 51 10.36 2.83 6.60
N PRO A 52 10.64 1.69 5.95
CA PRO A 52 9.90 1.26 4.78
C PRO A 52 8.39 1.14 5.06
N ILE A 53 7.58 1.89 4.31
CA ILE A 53 6.13 1.71 4.24
C ILE A 53 5.77 1.39 2.80
N VAL A 54 5.53 0.11 2.51
CA VAL A 54 5.27 -0.37 1.15
C VAL A 54 3.78 -0.26 0.84
N ASN A 55 3.48 0.33 -0.33
CA ASN A 55 2.13 0.48 -0.82
C ASN A 55 1.69 -0.74 -1.65
N GLY A 56 0.86 -1.60 -1.05
CA GLY A 56 0.16 -2.70 -1.72
C GLY A 56 -1.33 -2.41 -1.95
N ILE A 57 -1.74 -1.13 -1.95
CA ILE A 57 -3.11 -0.75 -2.31
C ILE A 57 -3.25 -0.77 -3.83
N ILE A 58 -4.12 -1.61 -4.35
CA ILE A 58 -4.43 -1.64 -5.77
C ILE A 58 -5.52 -0.61 -6.10
N THR A 59 -5.32 0.11 -7.19
CA THR A 59 -6.24 1.13 -7.71
C THR A 59 -6.71 0.69 -9.08
N THR A 60 -7.98 0.33 -9.22
CA THR A 60 -8.51 -0.31 -10.43
C THR A 60 -9.80 0.35 -10.90
N ASP A 61 -10.09 0.24 -12.19
CA ASP A 61 -11.31 0.78 -12.78
C ASP A 61 -12.50 -0.17 -12.60
N THR A 62 -12.25 -1.48 -12.51
CA THR A 62 -13.30 -2.51 -12.40
C THR A 62 -13.00 -3.56 -11.33
N ILE A 63 -14.03 -4.35 -10.99
CA ILE A 63 -13.94 -5.47 -10.04
C ILE A 63 -13.08 -6.60 -10.61
N GLU A 64 -13.16 -6.84 -11.92
CA GLU A 64 -12.37 -7.85 -12.62
C GLU A 64 -10.88 -7.52 -12.52
N GLN A 65 -10.51 -6.27 -12.78
CA GLN A 65 -9.12 -5.82 -12.63
C GLN A 65 -8.61 -5.96 -11.18
N ALA A 66 -9.47 -5.69 -10.19
CA ALA A 66 -9.14 -5.88 -8.78
C ALA A 66 -8.90 -7.36 -8.46
N THR A 67 -9.79 -8.24 -8.93
CA THR A 67 -9.70 -9.69 -8.76
C THR A 67 -8.45 -10.27 -9.41
N GLU A 68 -8.11 -9.79 -10.61
CA GLU A 68 -6.89 -10.20 -11.32
C GLU A 68 -5.62 -9.94 -10.52
N ARG A 69 -5.59 -8.85 -9.75
CA ARG A 69 -4.44 -8.41 -8.94
C ARG A 69 -4.44 -8.94 -7.51
N ALA A 70 -5.52 -9.60 -7.09
CA ALA A 70 -5.72 -10.10 -5.73
C ALA A 70 -5.45 -11.62 -5.61
N GLY A 71 -4.63 -12.20 -6.50
CA GLY A 71 -4.23 -13.61 -6.44
C GLY A 71 -4.89 -14.51 -7.48
N THR A 72 -5.30 -13.96 -8.62
CA THR A 72 -5.74 -14.76 -9.76
C THR A 72 -4.76 -14.62 -10.93
N LYS A 73 -5.20 -14.14 -12.10
CA LYS A 73 -4.42 -14.20 -13.34
C LYS A 73 -3.19 -13.29 -13.35
N ALA A 74 -3.24 -12.12 -12.70
CA ALA A 74 -2.15 -11.13 -12.70
C ALA A 74 -1.31 -11.17 -11.41
N GLY A 75 -1.33 -12.31 -10.71
CA GLY A 75 -0.62 -12.49 -9.45
C GLY A 75 -1.33 -11.86 -8.25
N ASN A 76 -0.59 -11.71 -7.15
CA ASN A 76 -1.08 -11.13 -5.91
C ASN A 76 -0.23 -9.92 -5.53
N LYS A 77 -0.76 -8.72 -5.75
CA LYS A 77 -0.04 -7.47 -5.44
C LYS A 77 0.24 -7.28 -3.95
N GLY A 78 -0.55 -7.90 -3.08
CA GLY A 78 -0.25 -7.96 -1.65
C GLY A 78 0.98 -8.81 -1.35
N ALA A 79 1.11 -9.98 -2.00
CA ALA A 79 2.30 -10.82 -1.86
C ALA A 79 3.56 -10.10 -2.39
N ASP A 80 3.46 -9.47 -3.57
CA ASP A 80 4.57 -8.67 -4.13
C ASP A 80 4.99 -7.55 -3.16
N ALA A 81 4.03 -6.84 -2.56
CA ALA A 81 4.30 -5.77 -1.62
C ALA A 81 4.96 -6.28 -0.32
N VAL A 82 4.56 -7.45 0.18
CA VAL A 82 5.21 -8.09 1.34
C VAL A 82 6.63 -8.50 1.00
N MET A 83 6.87 -9.09 -0.17
CA MET A 83 8.23 -9.46 -0.59
C MET A 83 9.14 -8.25 -0.68
N ALA A 84 8.66 -7.15 -1.28
CA ALA A 84 9.40 -5.89 -1.32
C ALA A 84 9.69 -5.33 0.08
N ALA A 85 8.74 -5.43 1.01
CA ALA A 85 8.94 -4.97 2.39
C ALA A 85 10.00 -5.78 3.13
N VAL A 86 10.03 -7.10 2.92
CA VAL A 86 11.07 -7.97 3.50
C VAL A 86 12.44 -7.61 2.95
N GLU A 87 12.56 -7.40 1.64
CA GLU A 87 13.82 -6.99 0.99
C GLU A 87 14.32 -5.63 1.51
N LEU A 88 13.42 -4.65 1.63
CA LEU A 88 13.75 -3.32 2.13
C LEU A 88 14.10 -3.35 3.63
N ALA A 89 13.42 -4.16 4.44
CA ALA A 89 13.74 -4.31 5.85
C ALA A 89 15.09 -5.01 6.09
N ALA A 90 15.50 -5.89 5.17
CA ALA A 90 16.79 -6.57 5.22
C ALA A 90 17.95 -5.75 4.64
N SER A 91 17.66 -4.63 3.95
CA SER A 91 18.66 -3.79 3.30
C SER A 91 19.08 -2.65 4.25
N PRO A 92 20.38 -2.53 4.59
CA PRO A 92 20.89 -1.53 5.53
C PRO A 92 20.87 -0.10 4.97
#